data_AF-A0A382VU29-F1
#
_entry.id   AF-A0A382VU29-F1
#
_cell.length_a   1.000
_cell.length_b   1.000
_cell.length_c   1.000
_cell.angle_alpha   90.00
_cell.angle_beta   90.00
_cell.angle_gamma   90.00
#
_symmetry.space_group_name_H-M   'P 1'
#
loop_
_entity.id
_entity.type
_entity.pdbx_description
1 polymer ?
#
loop_
_entity_poly.entity_id
_entity_poly.type
_entity_poly.pdbx_seq_one_letter_code
_entity_poly.pdbx_strand_id
1 'polypeptide(L)'
;MLNRSDTMKNKMSQAGFTLIELIAVMVILGILAAVIIPRISTLTSGAYESNVRSMYGVIKNEVSAQAVKAAMTGGALGHRERYPEIDNAAAANYYLEQWVDEYDTDMWGSYQIEDGLANTNKHLGTGDVDVVVFEYAPHGISSTDLEDRYHIYYAAVTTTQGDANGYDYDGYVMWASQDADLDTDGDVRIAITNNANTIASTTANGDTPITDLTFIMSP
;
A
#
# COMPACT_ATOMS: atom_id res chain seq x y z
N MET A 1 11.26 69.04 -58.92
CA MET A 1 11.57 67.62 -58.62
C MET A 1 11.40 67.41 -57.13
N LEU A 2 10.53 66.49 -56.68
CA LEU A 2 10.76 65.57 -55.53
C LEU A 2 9.48 64.78 -55.19
N ASN A 3 9.52 63.55 -55.70
CA ASN A 3 8.92 62.28 -55.28
C ASN A 3 7.89 62.25 -54.14
N ARG A 4 6.66 61.79 -54.44
CA ARG A 4 5.80 61.12 -53.45
C ARG A 4 6.26 59.67 -53.34
N SER A 5 6.82 59.29 -52.20
CA SER A 5 7.02 57.88 -51.85
C SER A 5 5.75 57.37 -51.17
N ASP A 6 4.91 56.67 -51.93
CA ASP A 6 3.82 55.87 -51.38
C ASP A 6 4.42 54.68 -50.61
N THR A 7 4.48 54.81 -49.28
CA THR A 7 4.75 53.69 -48.37
C THR A 7 3.63 52.66 -48.50
N MET A 8 3.95 51.51 -49.09
CA MET A 8 3.07 50.34 -49.13
C MET A 8 2.77 49.86 -47.70
N LYS A 9 1.55 50.13 -47.21
CA LYS A 9 0.99 49.51 -46.01
C LYS A 9 0.56 48.09 -46.36
N ASN A 10 1.36 47.10 -45.97
CA ASN A 10 0.97 45.69 -46.06
C ASN A 10 -0.15 45.43 -45.03
N LYS A 11 -1.41 45.44 -45.47
CA LYS A 11 -2.53 44.97 -44.65
C LYS A 11 -2.48 43.46 -44.65
N MET A 12 -1.93 42.86 -43.59
CA MET A 12 -2.20 41.46 -43.30
C MET A 12 -3.72 41.30 -43.14
N SER A 13 -4.34 40.58 -44.05
CA SER A 13 -5.74 40.18 -43.92
C SER A 13 -5.82 39.19 -42.76
N GLN A 14 -6.29 39.64 -41.60
CA GLN A 14 -6.66 38.76 -40.51
C GLN A 14 -7.89 37.97 -40.97
N ALA A 15 -7.69 36.76 -41.49
CA ALA A 15 -8.79 35.86 -41.81
C ALA A 15 -9.51 35.53 -40.49
N GLY A 16 -10.78 35.95 -40.38
CA GLY A 16 -11.61 35.63 -39.24
C GLY A 16 -11.87 34.13 -39.18
N PHE A 17 -11.74 33.55 -37.99
CA PHE A 17 -12.03 32.15 -37.72
C PHE A 17 -13.51 31.86 -38.04
N THR A 18 -13.80 30.78 -38.77
CA THR A 18 -15.18 30.44 -39.14
C THR A 18 -15.88 29.69 -38.00
N LEU A 19 -17.19 29.83 -37.89
CA LEU A 19 -17.98 29.10 -36.87
C LEU A 19 -17.88 27.58 -37.08
N ILE A 20 -17.82 27.14 -38.35
CA ILE A 20 -17.69 25.72 -38.71
C ILE A 20 -16.36 25.12 -38.22
N GLU A 21 -15.24 25.86 -38.29
CA GLU A 21 -13.96 25.41 -37.75
C GLU A 21 -14.04 25.23 -36.23
N LEU A 22 -14.71 26.13 -35.53
CA LEU A 22 -14.85 26.06 -34.08
C LEU A 22 -15.68 24.84 -33.66
N ILE A 23 -16.78 24.55 -34.38
CA ILE A 23 -17.58 23.34 -34.15
C ILE A 23 -16.75 22.08 -34.44
N ALA A 24 -16.02 22.03 -35.55
CA ALA A 24 -15.20 20.88 -35.91
C ALA A 24 -14.16 20.56 -34.82
N VAL A 25 -13.51 21.59 -34.26
CA VAL A 25 -12.56 21.44 -33.15
C VAL A 25 -13.25 20.91 -31.89
N MET A 26 -14.41 21.46 -31.51
CA MET A 26 -15.17 21.00 -30.35
C MET A 26 -15.61 19.53 -30.49
N VAL A 27 -16.03 19.12 -31.68
CA VAL A 27 -16.41 17.72 -31.96
C VAL A 27 -15.20 16.79 -31.81
N ILE A 28 -14.05 17.17 -32.38
CA ILE A 28 -12.81 16.38 -32.25
C ILE A 28 -12.39 16.26 -30.78
N LEU A 29 -12.38 17.36 -30.02
CA LEU A 29 -12.06 17.34 -28.60
C LEU A 29 -13.06 16.50 -27.79
N GLY A 30 -14.35 16.53 -28.14
CA GLY A 30 -15.38 15.71 -27.52
C GLY A 30 -15.14 14.21 -27.72
N ILE A 31 -14.79 13.78 -28.93
CA ILE A 31 -14.47 12.38 -29.23
C ILE A 31 -13.18 11.95 -28.52
N LEU A 32 -12.14 12.79 -28.53
CA LEU A 32 -10.88 12.50 -27.85
C LEU A 32 -11.09 12.33 -26.33
N ALA A 33 -11.84 13.23 -25.71
CA ALA A 33 -12.14 13.15 -24.28
C ALA A 33 -12.89 11.86 -23.92
N ALA A 34 -13.89 11.48 -24.72
CA ALA A 34 -14.69 10.27 -24.47
C ALA A 34 -13.86 8.98 -24.45
N VAL A 35 -12.80 8.89 -25.26
CA VAL A 35 -11.91 7.71 -25.31
C VAL A 35 -10.80 7.77 -24.27
N ILE A 36 -10.29 8.97 -23.97
CA ILE A 36 -9.13 9.14 -23.08
C ILE A 36 -9.51 9.01 -21.61
N ILE A 37 -10.66 9.56 -21.17
CA ILE A 37 -11.05 9.58 -19.75
C ILE A 37 -11.11 8.18 -19.11
N PRO A 38 -11.79 7.17 -19.69
CA PRO A 38 -11.85 5.83 -19.09
C PRO A 38 -10.48 5.16 -18.97
N ARG A 39 -9.57 5.47 -19.89
CA ARG A 39 -8.22 4.89 -19.92
C ARG A 39 -7.30 5.53 -18.88
N ILE A 40 -7.43 6.83 -18.62
CA ILE A 40 -6.62 7.50 -17.60
C ILE A 40 -6.93 6.93 -16.21
N SER A 41 -8.22 6.76 -15.87
CA SER A 41 -8.63 6.23 -14.55
C SER A 41 -8.11 4.81 -14.28
N THR A 42 -8.11 3.92 -15.28
CA THR A 42 -7.58 2.56 -15.10
C THR A 42 -6.06 2.52 -15.01
N LEU A 43 -5.35 3.45 -15.64
CA LEU A 43 -3.90 3.57 -15.54
C LEU A 43 -3.46 4.13 -14.18
N THR A 44 -4.24 5.04 -13.58
CA THR A 44 -3.92 5.60 -12.25
C THR A 44 -4.08 4.54 -11.15
N SER A 45 -5.18 3.79 -11.11
CA SER A 45 -5.36 2.72 -10.11
C SER A 45 -4.31 1.62 -10.25
N GLY A 46 -3.93 1.25 -11.48
CA GLY A 46 -2.83 0.30 -11.71
C GLY A 46 -1.46 0.81 -11.25
N ALA A 47 -1.22 2.12 -11.30
CA ALA A 47 0.01 2.72 -10.77
C ALA A 47 0.03 2.70 -9.23
N TYR A 48 -1.11 2.93 -8.59
CA TYR A 48 -1.24 2.87 -7.13
C TYR A 48 -0.98 1.45 -6.61
N GLU A 49 -1.61 0.44 -7.18
CA GLU A 49 -1.32 -0.96 -6.83
C GLU A 49 0.14 -1.32 -7.08
N SER A 50 0.76 -0.82 -8.14
CA SER A 50 2.19 -1.06 -8.41
C SER A 50 3.08 -0.47 -7.31
N ASN A 51 2.71 0.67 -6.72
CA ASN A 51 3.44 1.26 -5.60
C ASN A 51 3.30 0.39 -4.34
N VAL A 52 2.08 -0.05 -4.04
CA VAL A 52 1.79 -0.98 -2.93
C VAL A 52 2.58 -2.27 -3.06
N ARG A 53 2.62 -2.88 -4.26
CA ARG A 53 3.42 -4.09 -4.55
C ARG A 53 4.91 -3.87 -4.34
N SER A 54 5.43 -2.71 -4.73
CA SER A 54 6.83 -2.35 -4.52
C SER A 54 7.15 -2.26 -3.03
N MET A 55 6.33 -1.52 -2.27
CA MET A 55 6.49 -1.37 -0.82
C MET A 55 6.37 -2.70 -0.09
N TYR A 56 5.38 -3.52 -0.46
CA TYR A 56 5.18 -4.86 0.07
C TYR A 56 6.45 -5.72 -0.09
N GLY A 57 7.11 -5.65 -1.26
CA GLY A 57 8.36 -6.35 -1.50
C GLY A 57 9.51 -5.88 -0.61
N VAL A 58 9.62 -4.56 -0.36
CA VAL A 58 10.60 -3.98 0.55
C VAL A 58 10.38 -4.49 1.97
N ILE A 59 9.17 -4.31 2.51
CA ILE A 59 8.79 -4.75 3.86
C ILE A 59 9.06 -6.24 4.05
N LYS A 60 8.68 -7.07 3.07
CA LYS A 60 8.93 -8.52 3.10
C LYS A 60 10.40 -8.88 3.31
N ASN A 61 11.27 -8.24 2.53
CA ASN A 61 12.70 -8.51 2.58
C ASN A 61 13.29 -8.08 3.91
N GLU A 62 12.84 -6.94 4.44
CA GLU A 62 13.32 -6.38 5.71
C GLU A 62 12.87 -7.20 6.90
N VAL A 63 11.61 -7.62 6.95
CA VAL A 63 11.09 -8.60 7.93
C VAL A 63 11.96 -9.86 7.96
N SER A 64 12.31 -10.38 6.78
CA SER A 64 13.16 -11.58 6.65
C SER A 64 14.59 -11.29 7.12
N ALA A 65 15.14 -10.12 6.82
CA ALA A 65 16.45 -9.69 7.28
C ALA A 65 16.51 -9.53 8.81
N GLN A 66 15.45 -8.99 9.44
CA GLN A 66 15.34 -8.91 10.90
C GLN A 66 15.32 -10.30 11.54
N ALA A 67 14.63 -11.27 10.93
CA ALA A 67 14.62 -12.64 11.43
C ALA A 67 16.00 -13.31 11.35
N VAL A 68 16.72 -13.14 10.24
CA VAL A 68 18.10 -13.65 10.10
C VAL A 68 19.04 -12.95 11.10
N LYS A 69 18.88 -11.63 11.29
CA LYS A 69 19.64 -10.88 12.29
C LYS A 69 19.39 -11.42 13.69
N ALA A 70 18.14 -11.70 14.06
CA ALA A 70 17.78 -12.31 15.33
C ALA A 70 18.47 -13.68 15.51
N ALA A 71 18.55 -14.50 14.44
CA ALA A 71 19.26 -15.77 14.46
C ALA A 71 20.75 -15.59 14.74
N MET A 72 21.38 -14.59 14.12
CA MET A 72 22.80 -14.31 14.30
C MET A 72 23.12 -13.75 15.68
N THR A 73 22.25 -12.92 16.25
CA THR A 73 22.47 -12.26 17.55
C THR A 73 21.91 -13.03 18.75
N GLY A 74 21.29 -14.19 18.52
CA GLY A 74 20.67 -15.00 19.56
C GLY A 74 21.63 -15.32 20.72
N GLY A 75 21.23 -14.94 21.94
CA GLY A 75 21.99 -15.23 23.17
C GLY A 75 21.79 -16.67 23.65
N ALA A 76 21.78 -16.89 24.96
CA ALA A 76 21.60 -18.23 25.56
C ALA A 76 20.26 -18.92 25.21
N LEU A 77 19.31 -18.20 24.62
CA LEU A 77 18.00 -18.69 24.17
C LEU A 77 18.01 -19.29 22.74
N GLY A 78 19.14 -19.19 22.03
CA GLY A 78 19.39 -19.87 20.75
C GLY A 78 19.54 -18.96 19.53
N HIS A 79 20.30 -19.44 18.55
CA HIS A 79 20.52 -18.82 17.23
C HIS A 79 19.44 -19.25 16.24
N ARG A 80 18.25 -18.68 16.34
CA ARG A 80 17.11 -19.04 15.47
C ARG A 80 16.47 -17.81 14.86
N GLU A 81 15.89 -18.00 13.68
CA GLU A 81 15.07 -16.99 13.04
C GLU A 81 13.86 -16.71 13.93
N ARG A 82 13.69 -15.43 14.28
CA ARG A 82 12.55 -14.93 15.03
C ARG A 82 12.06 -13.66 14.36
N TYR A 83 10.83 -13.69 13.90
CA TYR A 83 10.23 -12.55 13.23
C TYR A 83 9.91 -11.43 14.24
N PRO A 84 10.04 -10.16 13.83
CA PRO A 84 9.84 -9.02 14.72
C PRO A 84 8.38 -8.95 15.21
N GLU A 85 8.22 -8.98 16.52
CA GLU A 85 6.95 -8.70 17.18
C GLU A 85 6.63 -7.21 17.09
N ILE A 86 5.34 -6.88 16.98
CA ILE A 86 4.87 -5.51 16.91
C ILE A 86 4.67 -4.97 18.33
N ASP A 87 5.26 -3.81 18.60
CA ASP A 87 5.12 -3.09 19.86
C ASP A 87 4.03 -2.03 19.70
N ASN A 88 2.87 -2.24 20.32
CA ASN A 88 1.77 -1.27 20.31
C ASN A 88 2.09 0.04 21.03
N ALA A 89 3.14 0.07 21.86
CA ALA A 89 3.59 1.31 22.49
C ALA A 89 4.51 2.14 21.59
N ALA A 90 4.90 1.60 20.42
CA ALA A 90 5.70 2.33 19.45
C ALA A 90 4.94 3.56 18.91
N ALA A 91 5.69 4.59 18.54
CA ALA A 91 5.10 5.77 17.92
C ALA A 91 4.53 5.43 16.53
N ALA A 92 3.61 6.27 16.04
CA ALA A 92 3.19 6.24 14.65
C ALA A 92 4.41 6.32 13.72
N ASN A 93 4.35 5.63 12.59
CA ASN A 93 5.44 5.53 11.61
C ASN A 93 6.74 4.83 12.08
N TYR A 94 6.83 4.34 13.33
CA TYR A 94 8.04 3.70 13.84
C TYR A 94 8.56 2.57 12.93
N TYR A 95 7.66 1.72 12.43
CA TYR A 95 8.04 0.61 11.55
C TYR A 95 8.36 1.06 10.12
N LEU A 96 7.74 2.14 9.62
CA LEU A 96 8.15 2.75 8.35
C LEU A 96 9.57 3.32 8.44
N GLU A 97 9.87 4.06 9.52
CA GLU A 97 11.21 4.59 9.77
C GLU A 97 12.24 3.46 9.94
N GLN A 98 11.87 2.36 10.59
CA GLN A 98 12.80 1.27 10.86
C GLN A 98 13.02 0.34 9.65
N TRP A 99 11.98 0.07 8.85
CA TRP A 99 12.02 -0.96 7.80
C TRP A 99 12.08 -0.38 6.39
N VAL A 100 11.57 0.82 6.15
CA VAL A 100 11.54 1.41 4.80
C VAL A 100 12.54 2.55 4.67
N ASP A 101 12.79 3.30 5.76
CA ASP A 101 13.73 4.44 5.89
C ASP A 101 13.39 5.64 4.97
N GLU A 102 13.22 5.41 3.67
CA GLU A 102 12.81 6.41 2.68
C GLU A 102 11.39 6.16 2.17
N TYR A 103 10.44 6.95 2.66
CA TYR A 103 9.05 6.95 2.19
C TYR A 103 8.49 8.37 2.11
N ASP A 104 7.46 8.56 1.30
CA ASP A 104 6.74 9.83 1.22
C ASP A 104 5.78 9.96 2.40
N THR A 105 6.08 10.84 3.35
CA THR A 105 5.30 11.04 4.58
C THR A 105 3.91 11.61 4.32
N ASP A 106 3.66 12.21 3.15
CA ASP A 106 2.35 12.73 2.81
C ASP A 106 1.43 11.62 2.27
N MET A 107 2.00 10.54 1.72
CA MET A 107 1.26 9.42 1.11
C MET A 107 1.31 8.12 1.90
N TRP A 108 2.34 7.90 2.72
CA TRP A 108 2.55 6.68 3.48
C TRP A 108 2.56 6.93 4.99
N GLY A 109 1.82 6.09 5.71
CA GLY A 109 1.75 6.11 7.18
C GLY A 109 1.75 4.70 7.75
N SER A 110 2.06 4.56 9.03
CA SER A 110 1.85 3.29 9.72
C SER A 110 1.34 3.45 11.13
N TYR A 111 0.50 2.52 11.54
CA TYR A 111 -0.06 2.41 12.87
C TYR A 111 -0.14 0.94 13.29
N GLN A 112 -0.36 0.72 14.58
CA GLN A 112 -0.41 -0.60 15.19
C GLN A 112 -1.84 -0.90 15.65
N ILE A 113 -2.25 -2.15 15.51
CA ILE A 113 -3.50 -2.69 16.00
C ILE A 113 -3.17 -3.74 17.07
N GLU A 114 -3.64 -3.48 18.28
CA GLU A 114 -3.54 -4.41 19.40
C GLU A 114 -4.43 -5.63 19.17
N ASP A 115 -3.87 -6.83 19.39
CA ASP A 115 -4.57 -8.11 19.24
C ASP A 115 -5.30 -8.24 17.86
N GLY A 116 -4.73 -7.64 16.81
CA GLY A 116 -5.35 -7.57 15.48
C GLY A 116 -5.45 -8.93 14.77
N LEU A 117 -4.64 -9.91 15.17
CA LEU A 117 -4.61 -11.24 14.57
C LEU A 117 -4.75 -12.33 15.63
N ALA A 118 -5.77 -13.18 15.49
CA ALA A 118 -5.93 -14.33 16.38
C ALA A 118 -5.00 -15.48 15.97
N ASN A 119 -3.99 -15.78 16.78
CA ASN A 119 -3.09 -16.92 16.60
C ASN A 119 -3.22 -17.92 17.77
N THR A 120 -3.83 -19.07 17.52
CA THR A 120 -4.04 -20.05 18.61
C THR A 120 -2.73 -20.67 19.12
N ASN A 121 -1.68 -20.73 18.30
CA ASN A 121 -0.40 -21.31 18.69
C ASN A 121 0.45 -20.27 19.43
N LYS A 122 1.01 -20.63 20.59
CA LYS A 122 1.91 -19.78 21.37
C LYS A 122 2.68 -20.61 22.37
N HIS A 123 3.96 -20.32 22.53
CA HIS A 123 4.76 -20.86 23.61
C HIS A 123 4.65 -20.01 24.89
N LEU A 124 4.69 -18.67 24.77
CA LEU A 124 4.52 -17.72 25.89
C LEU A 124 3.45 -16.66 25.56
N GLY A 125 2.68 -16.20 26.56
CA GLY A 125 1.77 -15.04 26.42
C GLY A 125 0.33 -15.33 25.95
N THR A 126 -0.31 -14.32 25.37
CA THR A 126 -1.64 -14.37 24.72
C THR A 126 -1.51 -14.89 23.29
N GLY A 127 -2.56 -15.49 22.73
CA GLY A 127 -2.51 -16.03 21.37
C GLY A 127 -2.81 -14.98 20.31
N ASP A 128 -3.47 -13.91 20.72
CA ASP A 128 -3.68 -12.79 19.83
C ASP A 128 -2.35 -12.04 19.71
N VAL A 129 -2.02 -11.65 18.48
CA VAL A 129 -0.78 -10.96 18.15
C VAL A 129 -1.07 -9.62 17.52
N ASP A 130 -0.17 -8.69 17.78
CA ASP A 130 -0.25 -7.32 17.30
C ASP A 130 0.09 -7.25 15.81
N VAL A 131 -0.59 -6.32 15.13
CA VAL A 131 -0.47 -6.11 13.69
C VAL A 131 0.03 -4.70 13.46
N VAL A 132 0.99 -4.53 12.55
CA VAL A 132 1.31 -3.22 11.99
C VAL A 132 0.61 -3.08 10.64
N VAL A 133 -0.02 -1.93 10.43
CA VAL A 133 -0.65 -1.53 9.18
C VAL A 133 0.17 -0.42 8.56
N PHE A 134 0.56 -0.61 7.30
CA PHE A 134 1.15 0.41 6.44
C PHE A 134 0.07 0.90 5.50
N GLU A 135 -0.29 2.15 5.63
CA GLU A 135 -1.30 2.82 4.83
C GLU A 135 -0.65 3.55 3.66
N TYR A 136 -1.26 3.42 2.49
CA TYR A 136 -0.94 4.20 1.30
C TYR A 136 -2.17 4.95 0.81
N ALA A 137 -2.05 6.28 0.81
CA ALA A 137 -3.08 7.21 0.35
C ALA A 137 -2.50 8.07 -0.80
N PRO A 138 -2.78 7.74 -2.07
CA PRO A 138 -2.28 8.49 -3.23
C PRO A 138 -2.74 9.96 -3.25
N HIS A 139 -3.91 10.23 -2.68
CA HIS A 139 -4.47 11.58 -2.55
C HIS A 139 -3.96 12.32 -1.31
N GLY A 140 -3.14 11.64 -0.49
CA GLY A 140 -2.55 12.14 0.74
C GLY A 140 -3.28 11.64 1.99
N ILE A 141 -2.52 11.27 3.03
CA ILE A 141 -3.07 10.69 4.27
C ILE A 141 -4.01 11.69 4.96
N SER A 142 -3.64 12.98 4.96
CA SER A 142 -4.46 14.07 5.52
C SER A 142 -5.56 14.58 4.59
N SER A 143 -5.75 13.97 3.42
CA SER A 143 -6.77 14.37 2.47
C SER A 143 -8.17 14.00 2.95
N THR A 144 -9.14 14.82 2.56
CA THR A 144 -10.57 14.47 2.70
C THR A 144 -11.04 13.51 1.61
N ASP A 145 -10.22 13.31 0.58
CA ASP A 145 -10.45 12.28 -0.43
C ASP A 145 -9.95 10.95 0.14
N LEU A 146 -10.89 10.03 0.32
CA LEU A 146 -10.65 8.71 0.90
C LEU A 146 -10.58 7.62 -0.17
N GLU A 147 -10.82 7.96 -1.44
CA GLU A 147 -10.75 7.00 -2.54
C GLU A 147 -9.32 6.46 -2.72
N ASP A 148 -9.21 5.28 -3.32
CA ASP A 148 -7.93 4.65 -3.69
C ASP A 148 -6.94 4.47 -2.51
N ARG A 149 -7.42 4.22 -1.29
CA ARG A 149 -6.57 3.86 -0.15
C ARG A 149 -6.23 2.38 -0.13
N TYR A 150 -5.04 2.07 0.35
CA TYR A 150 -4.52 0.71 0.42
C TYR A 150 -3.83 0.47 1.75
N HIS A 151 -3.96 -0.76 2.24
CA HIS A 151 -3.36 -1.19 3.50
C HIS A 151 -2.49 -2.41 3.26
N ILE A 152 -1.27 -2.41 3.80
CA ILE A 152 -0.39 -3.57 3.92
C ILE A 152 -0.31 -3.93 5.38
N TYR A 153 -0.49 -5.19 5.70
CA TYR A 153 -0.54 -5.67 7.07
C TYR A 153 0.57 -6.66 7.31
N TYR A 154 1.19 -6.58 8.48
CA TYR A 154 2.19 -7.53 8.92
C TYR A 154 1.94 -7.94 10.37
N ALA A 155 2.09 -9.24 10.64
CA ALA A 155 2.13 -9.77 11.99
C ALA A 155 3.04 -11.00 12.08
N ALA A 156 3.85 -11.05 13.14
CA ALA A 156 4.62 -12.24 13.47
C ALA A 156 3.69 -13.29 14.09
N VAL A 157 3.87 -14.56 13.69
CA VAL A 157 3.05 -15.67 14.19
C VAL A 157 3.94 -16.78 14.71
N THR A 158 3.52 -17.38 15.81
CA THR A 158 4.02 -18.68 16.23
C THR A 158 3.30 -19.77 15.44
N THR A 159 4.05 -20.70 14.85
CA THR A 159 3.49 -21.86 14.17
C THR A 159 3.22 -22.99 15.17
N THR A 160 2.46 -24.00 14.75
CA THR A 160 2.25 -25.21 15.56
C THR A 160 3.57 -25.92 15.89
N GLN A 161 4.56 -25.83 15.01
CA GLN A 161 5.88 -26.40 15.27
C GLN A 161 6.67 -25.55 16.27
N GLY A 162 6.59 -24.22 16.18
CA GLY A 162 7.16 -23.29 17.15
C GLY A 162 6.64 -23.60 18.56
N ASP A 163 5.32 -23.63 18.71
CA ASP A 163 4.65 -23.93 19.99
C ASP A 163 5.10 -25.30 20.55
N ALA A 164 5.03 -26.36 19.75
CA ALA A 164 5.43 -27.70 20.17
C ALA A 164 6.90 -27.81 20.59
N ASN A 165 7.78 -27.00 20.03
CA ASN A 165 9.22 -26.98 20.35
C ASN A 165 9.61 -25.90 21.36
N GLY A 166 8.65 -25.10 21.82
CA GLY A 166 8.84 -24.06 22.81
C GLY A 166 9.48 -22.77 22.28
N TYR A 167 9.12 -22.35 21.06
CA TYR A 167 9.59 -21.12 20.44
C TYR A 167 8.42 -20.29 19.95
N ASP A 168 8.51 -18.96 20.12
CA ASP A 168 7.54 -17.99 19.61
C ASP A 168 8.06 -17.27 18.36
N TYR A 169 7.13 -16.85 17.50
CA TYR A 169 7.36 -15.99 16.34
C TYR A 169 8.34 -16.59 15.31
N ASP A 170 8.19 -17.88 15.01
CA ASP A 170 8.95 -18.61 13.99
C ASP A 170 8.36 -18.50 12.57
N GLY A 171 7.24 -17.79 12.41
CA GLY A 171 6.64 -17.44 11.13
C GLY A 171 6.10 -16.00 11.12
N TYR A 172 5.57 -15.60 9.98
CA TYR A 172 4.83 -14.35 9.86
C TYR A 172 3.77 -14.45 8.77
N VAL A 173 2.79 -13.57 8.85
CA VAL A 173 1.75 -13.35 7.86
C VAL A 173 1.85 -11.91 7.38
N MET A 174 1.68 -11.71 6.08
CA MET A 174 1.60 -10.40 5.46
C MET A 174 0.54 -10.44 4.36
N TRP A 175 -0.30 -9.42 4.29
CA TRP A 175 -1.31 -9.30 3.23
C TRP A 175 -1.54 -7.83 2.87
N ALA A 176 -2.24 -7.58 1.77
CA ALA A 176 -2.67 -6.23 1.42
C ALA A 176 -4.15 -6.20 1.03
N SER A 177 -4.83 -5.10 1.33
CA SER A 177 -6.19 -4.79 0.89
C SER A 177 -6.27 -3.40 0.29
N GLN A 178 -7.30 -3.19 -0.54
CA GLN A 178 -7.80 -1.88 -0.89
C GLN A 178 -8.96 -1.54 0.06
N ASP A 179 -8.94 -0.32 0.60
CA ASP A 179 -10.05 0.27 1.34
C ASP A 179 -11.21 0.53 0.36
N ALA A 180 -12.24 -0.32 0.44
CA ALA A 180 -13.33 -0.33 -0.53
C ALA A 180 -14.62 0.30 0.02
N ASP A 181 -14.73 0.41 1.34
CA ASP A 181 -15.81 1.02 2.11
C ASP A 181 -15.50 2.45 2.57
N LEU A 182 -14.26 2.92 2.36
CA LEU A 182 -13.81 4.30 2.56
C LEU A 182 -13.93 4.77 4.01
N ASP A 183 -13.80 3.85 4.96
CA ASP A 183 -13.85 4.16 6.39
C ASP A 183 -12.47 4.41 6.99
N THR A 184 -11.40 4.26 6.20
CA THR A 184 -9.99 4.44 6.56
C THR A 184 -9.50 3.51 7.67
N ASP A 185 -10.35 2.60 8.14
CA ASP A 185 -9.94 1.64 9.12
C ASP A 185 -9.31 0.43 8.41
N GLY A 186 -8.10 0.07 8.84
CA GLY A 186 -7.50 -1.19 8.43
C GLY A 186 -7.96 -2.30 9.37
N ASP A 187 -9.23 -2.33 9.78
CA ASP A 187 -9.70 -3.14 10.90
C ASP A 187 -9.83 -4.64 10.59
N VAL A 188 -8.83 -5.22 9.93
CA VAL A 188 -8.87 -6.62 9.56
C VAL A 188 -8.66 -7.52 10.78
N ARG A 189 -9.76 -8.06 11.34
CA ARG A 189 -9.68 -9.24 12.21
C ARG A 189 -9.46 -10.48 11.34
N ILE A 190 -8.20 -10.90 11.19
CA ILE A 190 -7.88 -12.21 10.62
C ILE A 190 -7.79 -13.25 11.74
N ALA A 191 -8.51 -14.35 11.54
CA ALA A 191 -8.32 -15.57 12.31
C ALA A 191 -7.43 -16.54 11.53
N ILE A 192 -6.29 -16.94 12.09
CA ILE A 192 -5.49 -18.05 11.58
C ILE A 192 -5.91 -19.30 12.34
N THR A 193 -6.66 -20.20 11.69
CA THR A 193 -7.06 -21.47 12.29
C THR A 193 -6.01 -22.54 11.97
N ASN A 194 -5.24 -22.94 12.98
CA ASN A 194 -4.45 -24.18 13.12
C ASN A 194 -3.98 -24.85 11.81
N ASN A 195 -3.23 -24.08 11.06
CA ASN A 195 -2.16 -24.45 10.15
C ASN A 195 -1.70 -23.09 9.65
N ALA A 196 -0.48 -22.69 9.99
CA ALA A 196 0.12 -21.40 9.62
C ALA A 196 0.36 -21.26 8.09
N ASN A 197 -0.54 -21.78 7.27
CA ASN A 197 -0.46 -21.87 5.83
C ASN A 197 -1.78 -21.53 5.13
N THR A 198 -2.81 -21.14 5.88
CA THR A 198 -4.10 -20.70 5.33
C THR A 198 -4.69 -19.61 6.21
N ILE A 199 -4.94 -18.43 5.63
CA ILE A 199 -5.81 -17.42 6.25
C ILE A 199 -7.23 -18.00 6.25
N ALA A 200 -7.76 -18.32 7.43
CA ALA A 200 -9.04 -19.04 7.56
C ALA A 200 -10.24 -18.12 7.29
N SER A 201 -10.09 -16.83 7.59
CA SER A 201 -11.02 -15.77 7.20
C SER A 201 -10.33 -14.42 7.42
N THR A 202 -10.27 -13.61 6.36
CA THR A 202 -10.18 -12.14 6.51
C THR A 202 -11.60 -11.68 6.82
N THR A 203 -11.85 -11.22 8.05
CA THR A 203 -13.07 -10.43 8.27
C THR A 203 -12.76 -9.08 7.64
N ALA A 204 -13.02 -8.97 6.33
CA ALA A 204 -12.94 -7.72 5.62
C ALA A 204 -14.21 -6.95 5.98
N ASN A 205 -14.06 -5.90 6.78
CA ASN A 205 -15.14 -4.99 7.17
C ASN A 205 -15.84 -4.34 5.95
N GLY A 206 -15.17 -4.33 4.80
CA GLY A 206 -15.74 -3.99 3.49
C GLY A 206 -14.64 -3.90 2.44
N ASP A 207 -13.38 -3.80 2.89
CA ASP A 207 -12.13 -4.01 2.19
C ASP A 207 -12.08 -5.13 1.14
N THR A 208 -11.40 -4.82 0.03
CA THR A 208 -11.12 -5.80 -1.02
C THR A 208 -9.68 -6.30 -0.93
N PRO A 209 -9.43 -7.57 -0.58
CA PRO A 209 -8.07 -8.10 -0.49
C PRO A 209 -7.39 -8.18 -1.86
N ILE A 210 -6.13 -7.76 -1.92
CA ILE A 210 -5.26 -7.92 -3.09
C ILE A 210 -4.72 -9.35 -3.07
N THR A 211 -5.44 -10.26 -3.73
CA THR A 211 -5.26 -11.71 -3.60
C THR A 211 -3.85 -12.24 -3.91
N ASP A 212 -3.07 -11.55 -4.74
CA ASP A 212 -1.70 -11.93 -5.07
C ASP A 212 -0.65 -11.33 -4.13
N LEU A 213 -1.06 -10.40 -3.25
CA LEU A 213 -0.28 -9.89 -2.11
C LEU A 213 -0.78 -10.53 -0.82
N THR A 214 -0.71 -11.85 -0.75
CA THR A 214 -0.88 -12.61 0.48
C THR A 214 0.31 -13.54 0.63
N PHE A 215 1.00 -13.43 1.76
CA PHE A 215 2.15 -14.23 2.06
C PHE A 215 2.07 -14.75 3.49
N ILE A 216 2.33 -16.04 3.64
CA ILE A 216 2.47 -16.67 4.94
C ILE A 216 3.78 -17.44 4.92
N MET A 217 4.64 -17.15 5.88
CA MET A 217 5.85 -17.90 6.09
C MET A 217 5.60 -18.95 7.17
N SER A 218 5.64 -20.22 6.77
CA SER A 218 5.74 -21.36 7.68
C SER A 218 7.07 -22.07 7.40
N PRO A 219 7.90 -22.35 8.41
CA PRO A 219 9.03 -23.25 8.28
C PRO A 219 8.60 -24.69 7.92
#